data_AF-A0A6I5CJE9-F1
#
_entry.id   AF-A0A6I5CJE9-F1
#
_cell.length_a   1.000
_cell.length_b   1.000
_cell.length_c   1.000
_cell.angle_alpha   90.00
_cell.angle_beta   90.00
_cell.angle_gamma   90.00
#
_symmetry.space_group_name_H-M   'P 1'
#
loop_
_entity.id
_entity.type
_entity.pdbx_description
1 polymer ?
#
loop_
_entity_poly.entity_id
_entity_poly.type
_entity_poly.pdbx_seq_one_letter_code
_entity_poly.pdbx_strand_id
1 'polypeptide(L)'
;AFLDALAHRRRADGLPGRSLAWGLWANSTGMTGGLTEADLRRIARGGIVAFEPARGLALFDTAGTLDEPVVLPLRLDTAAVRA
;
A
#
# COMPACT_ATOMS: atom_id res chain seq x y z
N ALA A 1 -5.66 -9.37 5.35
CA ALA A 1 -6.91 -10.00 5.81
C ALA A 1 -7.12 -9.86 7.32
N PHE A 2 -6.32 -10.49 8.20
CA PHE A 2 -6.56 -10.42 9.65
C PHE A 2 -6.50 -8.99 10.20
N LEU A 3 -5.47 -8.22 9.88
CA LEU A 3 -5.32 -6.83 10.34
C LEU A 3 -6.46 -5.92 9.85
N ASP A 4 -6.94 -6.15 8.64
CA ASP A 4 -8.07 -5.41 8.07
C ASP A 4 -9.34 -5.69 8.88
N ALA A 5 -9.63 -6.97 9.14
CA ALA A 5 -10.76 -7.39 9.95
C ALA A 5 -10.66 -6.86 11.40
N LEU A 6 -9.45 -6.84 11.97
CA LEU A 6 -9.19 -6.28 13.30
C LEU A 6 -9.46 -4.77 13.33
N ALA A 7 -9.03 -4.01 12.32
CA ALA A 7 -9.29 -2.58 12.24
C ALA A 7 -10.79 -2.27 12.14
N HIS A 8 -11.53 -3.04 11.32
CA HIS A 8 -12.99 -2.97 11.28
C HIS A 8 -13.63 -3.25 12.64
N ARG A 9 -13.22 -4.33 13.31
CA ARG A 9 -13.75 -4.68 14.64
C ARG A 9 -13.51 -3.56 15.66
N ARG A 10 -12.29 -3.04 15.75
CA ARG A 10 -11.96 -1.95 16.67
C ARG A 10 -12.84 -0.73 16.43
N ARG A 11 -13.03 -0.33 15.17
CA ARG A 11 -13.90 0.81 14.83
C ARG A 11 -15.36 0.56 15.17
N ALA A 12 -15.88 -0.66 14.96
CA ALA A 12 -17.24 -1.02 15.37
C ALA A 12 -17.43 -0.94 16.90
N ASP A 13 -16.37 -1.20 17.67
CA ASP A 13 -16.37 -1.11 19.13
C ASP A 13 -16.07 0.32 19.65
N GLY A 14 -15.99 1.33 18.77
CA GLY A 14 -15.66 2.72 19.13
C GLY A 14 -14.19 2.96 19.47
N LEU A 15 -13.32 1.99 19.20
CA LEU A 15 -11.88 2.08 19.47
C LEU A 15 -11.10 2.54 18.22
N PRO A 16 -9.97 3.25 18.40
CA PRO A 16 -9.13 3.64 17.28
C PRO A 16 -8.44 2.41 16.67
N GLY A 17 -8.48 2.28 15.34
CA GLY A 17 -7.79 1.21 14.62
C GLY A 17 -7.79 1.49 13.12
N ARG A 18 -6.64 1.29 12.48
CA ARG A 18 -6.48 1.44 11.03
C ARG A 18 -5.53 0.38 10.49
N SER A 19 -5.90 -0.24 9.37
CA SER A 19 -5.04 -1.11 8.57
C SER A 19 -4.64 -0.41 7.28
N LEU A 20 -3.36 -0.48 6.93
CA LEU A 20 -2.82 0.03 5.67
C LEU A 20 -2.24 -1.14 4.89
N ALA A 21 -2.95 -1.56 3.84
CA ALA A 21 -2.47 -2.60 2.94
C ALA A 21 -1.61 -1.95 1.84
N TRP A 22 -0.32 -1.84 2.14
CA TRP A 22 0.66 -1.17 1.30
C TRP A 22 0.89 -1.88 -0.04
N GLY A 23 0.97 -1.07 -1.10
CA GLY A 23 1.54 -1.47 -2.37
C GLY A 23 3.06 -1.63 -2.31
N LEU A 24 3.69 -1.77 -3.48
CA LEU A 24 5.12 -2.03 -3.62
C LEU A 24 5.97 -0.82 -3.20
N TRP A 25 7.10 -1.06 -2.53
CA TRP A 25 8.09 -0.03 -2.16
C TRP A 25 9.36 -0.19 -2.98
N ALA A 26 9.89 0.91 -3.51
CA ALA A 26 11.19 0.98 -4.16
C ALA A 26 12.25 1.12 -3.05
N ASN A 27 12.59 -0.01 -2.43
CA ASN A 27 13.61 -0.07 -1.39
C ASN A 27 14.55 -1.25 -1.66
N SER A 28 15.86 -1.03 -1.47
CA SER A 28 16.92 -2.04 -1.57
C SER A 28 16.98 -2.97 -0.35
N THR A 29 16.12 -2.74 0.65
CA THR A 29 16.07 -3.51 1.91
C THR A 29 14.64 -3.92 2.26
N GLY A 30 14.48 -4.83 3.23
CA GLY A 30 13.17 -5.32 3.69
C GLY A 30 12.51 -6.31 2.72
N MET A 31 11.18 -6.41 2.76
CA MET A 31 10.42 -7.40 1.97
C MET A 31 10.63 -7.31 0.46
N THR A 32 11.02 -6.14 -0.05
CA THR A 32 11.26 -5.88 -1.49
C THR A 32 12.74 -5.83 -1.85
N GLY A 33 13.66 -5.95 -0.89
CA GLY A 33 15.09 -5.72 -1.12
C GLY A 33 15.75 -6.73 -2.06
N GLY A 34 15.15 -7.91 -2.24
CA GLY A 34 15.63 -8.92 -3.18
C GLY A 34 15.12 -8.76 -4.62
N LEU A 35 14.26 -7.77 -4.91
CA LEU A 35 13.70 -7.60 -6.24
C LEU A 35 14.71 -6.95 -7.18
N THR A 36 14.94 -7.58 -8.32
CA THR A 36 15.74 -6.99 -9.39
C THR A 36 14.95 -5.91 -10.13
N GLU A 37 15.64 -5.08 -10.91
CA GLU A 37 14.96 -4.14 -11.81
C GLU A 37 14.06 -4.85 -12.83
N ALA A 38 14.42 -6.07 -13.25
CA ALA A 38 13.60 -6.89 -14.13
C ALA A 38 12.29 -7.33 -13.44
N ASP A 39 12.35 -7.67 -12.14
CA ASP A 39 11.16 -7.99 -11.35
C ASP A 39 10.25 -6.78 -11.18
N LEU A 40 10.83 -5.61 -10.86
CA LEU A 40 10.08 -4.37 -10.75
C LEU A 40 9.38 -4.01 -12.07
N ARG A 41 10.08 -4.11 -13.21
CA ARG A 41 9.48 -3.90 -14.54
C ARG A 41 8.37 -4.91 -14.84
N ARG A 42 8.52 -6.17 -14.41
CA ARG A 42 7.47 -7.19 -14.59
C ARG A 42 6.22 -6.88 -13.78
N ILE A 43 6.38 -6.45 -12.52
CA ILE A 43 5.26 -6.06 -11.66
C ILE A 43 4.57 -4.81 -12.20
N ALA A 44 5.34 -3.82 -12.69
CA ALA A 44 4.81 -2.60 -13.29
C ALA A 44 3.93 -2.84 -14.52
N ARG A 45 4.22 -3.89 -15.32
CA ARG A 45 3.34 -4.30 -16.43
C ARG A 45 1.96 -4.77 -15.98
N GLY A 46 1.83 -5.26 -14.74
CA GLY A 46 0.54 -5.56 -14.10
C GLY A 46 -0.13 -4.33 -13.46
N GLY A 47 0.43 -3.14 -13.68
CA GLY A 47 -0.12 -1.87 -13.18
C GLY A 47 0.31 -1.48 -11.77
N ILE A 48 1.07 -2.30 -11.06
CA ILE A 48 1.55 -1.95 -9.71
C ILE A 48 2.92 -1.28 -9.82
N VAL A 49 2.98 0.00 -9.45
CA VAL A 49 4.21 0.78 -9.49
C VAL A 49 4.75 0.95 -8.07
N ALA A 50 6.06 0.82 -7.91
CA ALA A 50 6.71 0.99 -6.62
C ALA A 50 6.65 2.45 -6.14
N PHE A 51 6.50 2.65 -4.83
CA PHE A 51 6.66 3.95 -4.18
C PHE A 51 8.11 4.28 -3.93
N GLU A 52 8.50 5.52 -4.21
CA GLU A 52 9.63 6.11 -3.49
C GLU A 52 9.26 6.27 -2.00
N PRO A 53 10.18 6.02 -1.05
CA PRO A 53 9.87 6.06 0.38
C PRO A 53 9.18 7.36 0.84
N ALA A 54 9.64 8.51 0.34
CA ALA A 54 9.05 9.81 0.67
C ALA A 54 7.57 9.90 0.26
N ARG A 55 7.19 9.30 -0.88
CA ARG A 55 5.80 9.28 -1.33
C ARG A 55 4.96 8.31 -0.49
N GLY A 56 5.53 7.17 -0.10
CA GLY A 56 4.88 6.23 0.82
C GLY A 56 4.56 6.88 2.17
N LEU A 57 5.50 7.64 2.74
CA LEU A 57 5.28 8.37 4.00
C LEU A 57 4.25 9.49 3.86
N ALA A 58 4.23 10.24 2.76
CA ALA A 58 3.18 11.24 2.54
C ALA A 58 1.78 10.61 2.47
N LEU A 59 1.66 9.38 1.94
CA LEU A 59 0.41 8.62 1.95
C LEU A 59 0.05 8.08 3.34
N PHE A 60 1.03 7.80 4.19
CA PHE A 60 0.77 7.46 5.60
C PHE A 60 0.14 8.65 6.33
N ASP A 61 0.70 9.85 6.17
CA ASP A 61 0.12 11.07 6.76
C ASP A 61 -1.29 11.33 6.23
N THR A 62 -1.49 11.17 4.93
CA THR A 62 -2.82 11.29 4.29
C THR A 62 -3.78 10.23 4.81
N ALA A 63 -3.35 8.99 4.99
CA ALA A 63 -4.19 7.94 5.53
C ALA A 63 -4.70 8.33 6.92
N GLY A 64 -3.92 9.04 7.73
CA GLY A 64 -4.29 9.58 9.04
C GLY A 64 -5.54 10.46 9.02
N THR A 65 -5.79 11.19 7.94
CA THR A 65 -6.89 12.18 7.84
C THR A 65 -8.21 11.59 7.34
N LEU A 66 -8.20 10.37 6.81
CA LEU A 66 -9.41 9.67 6.35
C LEU A 66 -10.19 9.10 7.54
N ASP A 67 -11.50 8.88 7.42
CA ASP A 67 -12.30 8.16 8.43
C ASP A 67 -12.54 6.69 8.05
N GLU A 68 -11.56 6.09 7.38
CA GLU A 68 -11.64 4.70 6.93
C GLU A 68 -10.85 3.76 7.86
N PRO A 69 -11.43 2.60 8.26
CA PRO A 69 -10.71 1.57 9.03
C PRO A 69 -9.61 0.89 8.21
N VAL A 70 -9.78 0.79 6.90
CA VAL A 70 -8.86 0.08 6.01
C VAL A 70 -8.64 0.91 4.77
N VAL A 71 -7.38 1.19 4.45
CA VAL A 71 -7.00 1.90 3.24
C VAL A 71 -5.89 1.15 2.53
N LEU A 72 -5.83 1.31 1.20
CA LEU A 72 -4.80 0.73 0.37
C LEU A 72 -3.96 1.86 -0.23
N PRO A 73 -2.85 2.25 0.41
CA PRO A 73 -1.89 3.11 -0.25
C PRO A 73 -1.16 2.26 -1.29
N LEU A 74 -1.53 2.41 -2.56
CA LEU A 74 -0.81 1.84 -3.70
C LEU A 74 -0.72 2.85 -4.85
N ARG A 75 0.28 2.68 -5.72
CA ARG A 75 0.36 3.40 -6.98
C ARG A 75 -0.07 2.46 -8.10
N LEU A 76 -1.23 2.76 -8.68
CA LEU A 76 -1.82 2.00 -9.77
C LEU A 76 -1.65 2.75 -11.09
N ASP A 77 -0.98 2.14 -12.06
CA ASP A 77 -1.05 2.56 -13.46
C ASP A 77 -2.29 1.93 -14.10
N THR A 78 -3.39 2.68 -14.07
CA THR A 78 -4.68 2.24 -14.60
C THR A 78 -4.68 1.99 -16.11
N ALA A 79 -3.74 2.56 -16.87
CA ALA A 79 -3.62 2.27 -18.29
C ALA A 79 -3.05 0.87 -18.50
N ALA A 80 -1.99 0.52 -17.75
CA ALA A 80 -1.40 -0.82 -17.78
C ALA A 80 -2.38 -1.91 -17.31
N VAL A 81 -3.30 -1.62 -16.39
CA VAL A 81 -4.33 -2.57 -15.92
C VAL A 81 -5.41 -2.84 -16.97
N ARG A 82 -5.66 -1.90 -17.88
CA ARG A 82 -6.74 -1.99 -18.88
C ARG A 82 -6.32 -2.66 -20.20
N ALA A 83 -5.02 -2.79 -20.43
CA ALA A 83 -4.44 -3.39 -21.63
C ALA A 83 -4.44 -4.92 -21.55
#